data_AF-A0A919JLE0-F1
#
_entry.id   AF-A0A919JLE0-F1
#
_cell.length_a   1.000
_cell.length_b   1.000
_cell.length_c   1.000
_cell.angle_alpha   90.00
_cell.angle_beta   90.00
_cell.angle_gamma   90.00
#
_symmetry.space_group_name_H-M   'P 1'
#
loop_
_entity.id
_entity.type
_entity.pdbx_description
1 polymer ?
#
loop_
_entity_poly.entity_id
_entity_poly.type
_entity_poly.pdbx_seq_one_letter_code
_entity_poly.pdbx_strand_id
1 'polypeptide(L)' 'MARLEPMDHQAADRISAAAVRDPSSPTAASDFDDRAQQAADRNDPPQDPDNYDDYDTE' A
#
# COMPACT_ATOMS: atom_id res chain seq x y z
N MET A 1 22.00 -3.74 3.44
CA MET A 1 21.12 -3.86 2.26
C MET A 1 19.74 -3.45 2.70
N ALA A 2 19.22 -2.31 2.24
CA ALA A 2 17.84 -1.92 2.54
C ALA A 2 16.91 -2.95 1.90
N ARG A 3 16.01 -3.52 2.70
CA ARG A 3 14.99 -4.45 2.21
C ARG A 3 14.02 -3.60 1.38
N LEU A 4 13.97 -3.82 0.06
CA LEU A 4 12.95 -3.26 -0.81
C LEU A 4 11.65 -3.98 -0.49
N GLU A 5 10.96 -3.53 0.56
CA GLU A 5 9.60 -3.98 0.83
C GLU A 5 8.68 -3.36 -0.23
N PRO A 6 7.77 -4.15 -0.83
CA PRO A 6 6.75 -3.61 -1.71
C PRO A 6 5.94 -2.56 -0.94
N MET A 7 5.48 -1.52 -1.63
CA MET A 7 4.63 -0.49 -1.03
C MET A 7 3.34 -1.16 -0.53
N ASP A 8 3.06 -1.07 0.76
CA ASP A 8 1.82 -1.52 1.37
C ASP A 8 0.90 -0.32 1.67
N HIS A 9 -0.38 -0.60 1.97
CA HIS A 9 -1.34 0.45 2.29
C HIS A 9 -0.93 1.25 3.53
N GLN A 10 -0.34 0.60 4.53
CA GLN A 10 0.09 1.27 5.74
C GLN A 10 1.20 2.30 5.48
N ALA A 11 2.15 1.99 4.59
CA ALA A 11 3.19 2.92 4.18
C ALA A 11 2.61 4.04 3.30
N ALA A 12 1.72 3.71 2.37
CA ALA A 12 1.04 4.70 1.54
C ALA A 12 0.24 5.71 2.39
N ASP A 13 -0.45 5.24 3.43
CA ASP A 13 -1.19 6.08 4.37
C ASP A 13 -0.26 7.02 5.15
N ARG A 14 0.90 6.55 5.58
CA ARG A 14 1.91 7.40 6.24
C ARG A 14 2.43 8.49 5.30
N ILE A 15 2.62 8.16 4.01
CA ILE A 15 3.06 9.12 3.00
C ILE A 15 1.97 10.17 2.76
N SER A 16 0.72 9.76 2.61
CA SER A 16 -0.42 10.68 2.45
C SER A 16 -0.61 11.57 3.69
N ALA A 17 -0.52 11.01 4.89
CA ALA A 17 -0.57 11.78 6.13
C ALA A 17 0.55 12.83 6.21
N ALA A 18 1.75 12.54 5.69
CA ALA A 18 2.84 13.50 5.63
C ALA A 18 2.56 14.63 4.62
N ALA A 19 1.96 14.32 3.47
CA ALA A 19 1.55 15.30 2.47
C ALA A 19 0.49 16.26 3.01
N VAL A 20 -0.51 15.74 3.74
CA VAL A 20 -1.55 16.55 4.39
C VAL A 20 -0.97 17.43 5.50
N ARG A 21 -0.02 16.90 6.28
CA ARG A 21 0.61 17.65 7.37
C ARG A 21 1.44 18.83 6.88
N ASP A 22 2.09 18.69 5.72
CA ASP A 22 2.86 19.76 5.09
C ASP A 22 2.54 19.83 3.58
N PRO A 23 1.55 20.66 3.20
CA PRO A 23 1.17 20.85 1.80
C PRO A 23 2.25 21.49 0.93
N SER A 24 3.28 22.09 1.54
CA SER A 24 4.41 22.69 0.82
C SER A 24 5.56 21.71 0.60
N SER A 25 5.47 20.51 1.18
CA SER A 25 6.49 19.48 1.04
C SER A 25 6.60 18.96 -0.40
N PRO A 26 7.77 18.48 -0.83
CA PRO A 26 7.92 17.84 -2.14
C PRO A 26 7.00 16.63 -2.34
N THR A 27 6.62 15.95 -1.26
CA THR A 27 5.69 14.82 -1.28
C THR A 27 4.30 15.25 -1.72
N ALA A 28 3.77 16.34 -1.14
CA ALA A 28 2.48 16.91 -1.52
C ALA A 28 2.53 17.63 -2.88
N ALA A 29 3.63 18.30 -3.19
CA ALA A 29 3.76 19.08 -4.43
C ALA A 29 3.95 18.22 -5.69
N SER A 30 4.29 16.94 -5.54
CA SER A 30 4.59 16.04 -6.66
C SER A 30 3.59 14.89 -6.81
N ASP A 31 2.47 14.91 -6.07
CA ASP A 31 1.47 13.84 -6.05
C ASP A 31 2.13 12.46 -5.80
N PHE A 32 3.13 12.45 -4.92
CA PHE A 32 3.86 11.22 -4.60
C PHE A 32 3.01 10.29 -3.72
N ASP A 33 2.17 10.87 -2.87
CA ASP A 33 1.18 10.14 -2.07
C ASP A 33 0.18 9.38 -2.94
N ASP A 34 -0.34 9.99 -4.01
CA ASP A 34 -1.22 9.30 -4.96
C ASP A 34 -0.54 8.11 -5.62
N ARG A 35 0.73 8.27 -6.01
CA ARG A 35 1.53 7.18 -6.59
C ARG A 35 1.82 6.08 -5.58
N ALA A 36 2.00 6.43 -4.31
CA ALA A 36 2.18 5.46 -3.24
C ALA A 36 0.91 4.63 -3.02
N GLN A 37 -0.27 5.26 -3.03
CA GLN A 37 -1.56 4.56 -2.92
C GLN A 37 -1.78 3.60 -4.09
N GLN A 38 -1.56 4.06 -5.33
CA GLN A 38 -1.66 3.18 -6.51
C GLN A 38 -0.66 2.01 -6.47
N ALA A 39 0.52 2.21 -5.88
CA ALA A 39 1.50 1.15 -5.71
C ALA A 39 1.03 0.15 -4.64
N ALA A 40 0.42 0.62 -3.56
CA ALA A 40 -0.19 -0.24 -2.54
C ALA A 40 -1.35 -1.06 -3.13
N ASP A 41 -2.27 -0.43 -3.87
CA ASP A 41 -3.38 -1.12 -4.55
C ASP A 41 -2.89 -2.24 -5.48
N ARG A 42 -1.77 -2.01 -6.17
CA ARG A 42 -1.18 -3.02 -7.07
C ARG A 42 -0.53 -4.17 -6.31
N ASN A 43 0.00 -3.90 -5.13
CA ASN A 43 0.73 -4.87 -4.33
C ASN A 43 -0.18 -5.62 -3.36
N ASP A 44 -1.39 -5.13 -3.09
CA ASP A 44 -2.38 -5.86 -2.30
C ASP A 44 -2.82 -7.08 -3.12
N PRO A 45 -2.42 -8.30 -2.72
CA PRO A 45 -2.89 -9.48 -3.42
C PRO A 45 -4.41 -9.51 -3.35
N PRO A 46 -5.10 -9.96 -4.42
CA PRO A 46 -6.53 -10.21 -4.32
C PRO A 46 -6.72 -11.13 -3.11
N GLN A 47 -7.47 -10.65 -2.12
CA GLN A 47 -7.91 -11.44 -0.98
C GLN A 47 -8.73 -12.58 -1.56
N ASP A 48 -8.07 -13.69 -1.88
CA ASP A 48 -8.67 -14.87 -2.48
C ASP A 48 -9.77 -15.36 -1.51
N PRO A 49 -11.05 -15.17 -1.85
CA PRO A 49 -12.14 -15.61 -0.98
C PRO A 49 -12.26 -17.13 -0.97
N ASP A 50 -11.60 -17.83 -1.89
CA ASP A 50 -11.68 -19.28 -2.08
C ASP A 50 -10.61 -20.04 -1.26
N ASN A 51 -9.88 -19.38 -0.37
CA ASN A 51 -9.06 -20.05 0.66
C ASN A 51 -9.87 -20.39 1.93
N TYR A 52 -11.09 -20.88 1.73
CA TYR A 52 -11.87 -21.59 2.72
C TYR A 52 -12.44 -22.85 2.03
N ASP A 53 -12.17 -24.01 2.63
CA ASP A 53 -12.64 -25.36 2.27
C ASP A 53 -11.91 -26.12 1.15
N ASP A 54 -10.85 -26.84 1.53
CA ASP A 54 -10.80 -28.31 1.33
C ASP A 54 -9.82 -28.98 2.32
N TYR A 55 -10.14 -28.93 3.62
CA TYR A 55 -9.62 -29.86 4.62
C TYR A 55 -10.76 -30.75 5.11
N ASP A 56 -11.45 -31.46 4.20
CA ASP A 56 -12.37 -32.52 4.63
C ASP A 56 -12.62 -33.58 3.54
N THR A 57 -11.57 -34.31 3.16
CA THR A 57 -11.73 -35.59 2.46
C THR A 57 -10.97 -36.69 3.21
N GLU A 58 -11.60 -37.24 4.26
CA GLU A 58 -11.28 -38.57 4.85
C GLU A 58 -12.14 -39.69 4.25
#